data_AF-A0A9K3KYI2-F1
#
_entry.id   AF-A0A9K3KYI2-F1
#
_cell.length_a   1.000
_cell.length_b   1.000
_cell.length_c   1.000
_cell.angle_alpha   90.00
_cell.angle_beta   90.00
_cell.angle_gamma   90.00
#
_symmetry.space_group_name_H-M   'P 1'
#
loop_
_entity.id
_entity.type
_entity.pdbx_description
1 polymer ?
#
loop_
_entity_poly.entity_id
_entity_poly.type
_entity_poly.pdbx_seq_one_letter_code
_entity_poly.pdbx_strand_id
1 'polypeptide(L)'
;MSNPQIQAQANALNAKMETEATQVLDDIERNWMRKVARESFACAVKCYDKAGKSGPAEALEQCARKCQMPYQQASALVQQEVNQFQNRLNRNMQECQEQARDRIQPGMENDPSKMAAIEQSLLDCMSKQVNEHIKLLQPMKNRITAALKNFK
;
A
#
# COMPACT_ATOMS: atom_id res chain seq x y z
N MET A 1 23.33 15.77 12.93
CA MET A 1 22.58 14.79 13.74
C MET A 1 21.12 15.17 13.64
N SER A 2 20.26 14.28 13.17
CA SER A 2 18.83 14.58 13.00
C SER A 2 18.21 14.97 14.35
N ASN A 3 17.52 16.12 14.39
CA ASN A 3 16.78 16.57 15.56
C ASN A 3 15.71 15.51 15.93
N PRO A 4 15.69 14.96 17.16
CA PRO A 4 14.72 13.95 17.58
C PRO A 4 13.27 14.37 17.37
N GLN A 5 12.97 15.66 17.47
CA GLN A 5 11.63 16.21 17.25
C GLN A 5 11.17 16.08 15.79
N ILE A 6 12.09 16.29 14.84
CA ILE A 6 11.82 16.13 13.41
C ILE A 6 11.54 14.67 13.08
N GLN A 7 12.30 13.76 13.66
CA GLN A 7 12.11 12.34 13.46
C GLN A 7 10.77 11.86 14.03
N ALA A 8 10.36 12.37 15.20
CA ALA A 8 9.05 12.09 15.78
C ALA A 8 7.89 12.62 14.89
N GLN A 9 7.99 13.83 14.37
CA GLN A 9 6.96 14.39 13.49
C GLN A 9 6.89 13.69 12.13
N ALA A 10 8.03 13.36 11.53
CA ALA A 10 8.09 12.55 10.32
C ALA A 10 7.42 11.17 10.52
N ASN A 11 7.66 10.53 11.66
CA ASN A 11 7.00 9.27 12.01
C ASN A 11 5.49 9.44 12.20
N ALA A 12 5.03 10.53 12.81
CA ALA A 12 3.60 10.83 12.95
C ALA A 12 2.91 11.04 11.59
N LEU A 13 3.59 11.68 10.64
CA LEU A 13 3.11 11.84 9.27
C LEU A 13 2.97 10.49 8.55
N ASN A 14 3.95 9.59 8.73
CA ASN A 14 3.88 8.22 8.19
C ASN A 14 2.74 7.42 8.83
N ALA A 15 2.59 7.48 10.16
CA ALA A 15 1.52 6.79 10.88
C ALA A 15 0.11 7.26 10.44
N LYS A 16 -0.05 8.57 10.18
CA LYS A 16 -1.29 9.13 9.62
C LYS A 16 -1.61 8.51 8.27
N MET A 17 -0.63 8.45 7.37
CA MET A 17 -0.81 7.83 6.05
C MET A 17 -1.18 6.35 6.17
N GLU A 18 -0.44 5.60 7.00
CA GLU A 18 -0.67 4.17 7.21
C GLU A 18 -2.08 3.91 7.72
N THR A 19 -2.57 4.71 8.66
CA THR A 19 -3.94 4.59 9.20
C THR A 19 -4.99 4.73 8.10
N GLU A 20 -4.89 5.77 7.26
CA GLU A 20 -5.83 6.01 6.16
C GLU A 20 -5.74 4.91 5.09
N ALA A 21 -4.51 4.47 4.77
CA ALA A 21 -4.28 3.39 3.82
C ALA A 21 -4.87 2.07 4.32
N THR A 22 -4.69 1.73 5.60
CA THR A 22 -5.28 0.53 6.22
C THR A 22 -6.79 0.55 6.14
N GLN A 23 -7.46 1.67 6.41
CA GLN A 23 -8.92 1.76 6.29
C GLN A 23 -9.40 1.47 4.86
N VAL A 24 -8.69 1.98 3.86
CA VAL A 24 -9.01 1.73 2.45
C VAL A 24 -8.78 0.27 2.07
N LEU A 25 -7.69 -0.33 2.54
CA LEU A 25 -7.38 -1.74 2.28
C LEU A 25 -8.36 -2.68 2.99
N ASP A 26 -8.75 -2.37 4.23
CA ASP A 26 -9.78 -3.10 4.96
C ASP A 26 -11.12 -3.07 4.21
N ASP A 27 -11.49 -1.92 3.65
CA ASP A 27 -12.73 -1.80 2.88
C ASP A 27 -12.67 -2.63 1.58
N ILE A 28 -11.53 -2.62 0.89
CA ILE A 28 -11.31 -3.47 -0.30
C ILE A 28 -11.36 -4.95 0.08
N GLU A 29 -10.71 -5.33 1.19
CA GLU A 29 -10.68 -6.72 1.66
C GLU A 29 -12.10 -7.21 1.98
N ARG A 30 -12.81 -6.46 2.82
CA ARG A 30 -14.14 -6.81 3.33
C ARG A 30 -15.18 -6.91 2.22
N ASN A 31 -15.20 -5.95 1.30
CA ASN A 31 -16.29 -5.82 0.34
C ASN A 31 -16.01 -6.52 -1.00
N TRP A 32 -14.74 -6.78 -1.34
CA TRP A 32 -14.36 -7.32 -2.65
C TRP A 32 -13.56 -8.61 -2.53
N MET A 33 -12.44 -8.61 -1.82
CA MET A 33 -11.54 -9.78 -1.77
C MET A 33 -12.19 -11.00 -1.12
N ARG A 34 -12.97 -10.81 -0.04
CA ARG A 34 -13.69 -11.93 0.62
C ARG A 34 -14.62 -12.67 -0.32
N LYS A 35 -15.27 -11.95 -1.25
CA LYS A 35 -16.17 -12.57 -2.24
C LYS A 35 -15.38 -13.47 -3.20
N VAL A 36 -14.29 -12.95 -3.76
CA VAL A 36 -13.40 -13.71 -4.66
C VAL A 36 -12.80 -14.93 -3.93
N ALA A 37 -12.37 -14.74 -2.68
CA ALA A 37 -11.86 -15.81 -1.84
C ALA A 37 -12.91 -16.91 -1.62
N ARG A 38 -14.14 -16.52 -1.27
CA ARG A 38 -15.25 -17.46 -1.07
C ARG A 38 -15.54 -18.28 -2.33
N GLU A 39 -15.56 -17.65 -3.50
CA GLU A 39 -15.81 -18.32 -4.78
C GLU A 39 -14.68 -19.33 -5.09
N SER A 40 -13.43 -18.94 -4.88
CA SER A 40 -12.25 -19.82 -4.98
C SER A 40 -12.35 -21.04 -4.06
N PHE A 41 -12.66 -20.84 -2.77
CA PHE A 41 -12.79 -21.95 -1.82
C PHE A 41 -13.98 -22.85 -2.13
N ALA A 42 -15.13 -22.28 -2.49
CA ALA A 42 -16.30 -23.06 -2.87
C ALA A 42 -16.05 -23.91 -4.13
N CYS A 43 -15.30 -23.39 -5.10
CA CYS A 43 -14.84 -24.14 -6.26
C CYS A 43 -13.92 -25.30 -5.84
N ALA A 44 -12.95 -25.03 -4.95
CA ALA A 44 -12.03 -26.05 -4.47
C ALA A 44 -12.78 -27.20 -3.76
N VAL A 45 -13.76 -26.89 -2.89
CA VAL A 45 -14.60 -27.91 -2.23
C VAL A 45 -15.26 -28.82 -3.27
N LYS A 46 -15.84 -28.26 -4.34
CA LYS A 46 -16.44 -29.06 -5.43
C LYS A 46 -15.41 -29.95 -6.14
N CYS A 47 -14.15 -29.55 -6.24
CA CYS A 47 -13.09 -30.40 -6.78
C CYS A 47 -12.87 -31.64 -5.90
N TYR A 48 -12.83 -31.45 -4.56
CA TYR A 48 -12.68 -32.56 -3.61
C TYR A 48 -13.90 -33.48 -3.62
N ASP A 49 -15.11 -32.92 -3.65
CA ASP A 49 -16.35 -33.69 -3.74
C ASP A 49 -16.38 -34.56 -5.02
N LYS A 50 -15.93 -34.00 -6.15
CA LYS A 50 -15.85 -34.72 -7.43
C LYS A 50 -14.78 -35.80 -7.44
N ALA A 51 -13.63 -35.56 -6.81
CA ALA A 51 -12.54 -36.53 -6.74
C ALA A 51 -12.90 -37.71 -5.83
N GLY A 52 -13.62 -37.47 -4.73
CA GLY A 52 -13.98 -38.51 -3.77
C GLY A 52 -12.75 -39.24 -3.20
N LYS A 53 -12.90 -40.52 -2.85
CA LYS A 53 -11.82 -41.34 -2.25
C LYS A 53 -10.90 -42.01 -3.27
N SER A 54 -11.28 -42.04 -4.54
CA SER A 54 -10.64 -42.85 -5.58
C SER A 54 -10.24 -42.05 -6.83
N GLY A 55 -10.50 -40.75 -6.84
CA GLY A 55 -10.17 -39.87 -7.97
C GLY A 55 -8.66 -39.72 -8.16
N PRO A 56 -8.19 -39.50 -9.40
CA PRO A 56 -6.77 -39.24 -9.66
C PRO A 56 -6.29 -37.96 -8.95
N ALA A 57 -5.19 -38.07 -8.21
CA ALA A 57 -4.62 -36.95 -7.44
C ALA A 57 -4.26 -35.74 -8.34
N GLU A 58 -3.68 -36.00 -9.52
CA GLU A 58 -3.29 -34.96 -10.47
C GLU A 58 -4.50 -34.14 -10.97
N ALA A 59 -5.63 -34.82 -11.22
CA ALA A 59 -6.86 -34.16 -11.66
C ALA A 59 -7.45 -33.25 -10.56
N LEU A 60 -7.36 -33.68 -9.30
CA LEU A 60 -7.76 -32.89 -8.14
C LEU A 60 -6.87 -31.66 -7.98
N GLU A 61 -5.55 -31.81 -8.03
CA GLU A 61 -4.61 -30.70 -7.94
C GLU A 61 -4.82 -29.67 -9.05
N GLN A 62 -5.00 -30.13 -10.29
CA GLN A 62 -5.24 -29.23 -11.42
C GLN A 62 -6.56 -28.47 -11.25
N CYS A 63 -7.61 -29.11 -10.74
CA CYS A 63 -8.89 -28.47 -10.45
C CYS A 63 -8.74 -27.42 -9.34
N ALA A 64 -8.12 -27.78 -8.22
CA ALA A 64 -7.92 -26.88 -7.09
C ALA A 64 -7.04 -25.67 -7.46
N ARG A 65 -5.98 -25.87 -8.25
CA ARG A 65 -5.15 -24.77 -8.77
C ARG A 65 -5.97 -23.79 -9.60
N LYS A 66 -6.80 -24.29 -10.53
CA LYS A 66 -7.70 -23.44 -11.34
C LYS A 66 -8.64 -22.61 -10.49
N CYS A 67 -9.19 -23.18 -9.42
CA CYS A 67 -10.05 -22.44 -8.49
C CYS A 67 -9.32 -21.30 -7.76
N GLN A 68 -8.03 -21.46 -7.46
CA GLN A 68 -7.25 -20.46 -6.75
C GLN A 68 -6.74 -19.31 -7.63
N MET A 69 -6.60 -19.53 -8.94
CA MET A 69 -6.05 -18.54 -9.87
C MET A 69 -6.71 -17.15 -9.79
N PRO A 70 -8.05 -17.01 -9.79
CA PRO A 70 -8.69 -15.70 -9.72
C PRO A 70 -8.35 -14.94 -8.44
N TYR A 71 -8.33 -15.64 -7.30
CA TYR A 71 -7.96 -15.03 -6.02
C TYR A 71 -6.50 -14.58 -5.98
N GLN A 72 -5.57 -15.42 -6.49
CA GLN A 72 -4.16 -15.07 -6.57
C GLN A 72 -3.92 -13.85 -7.47
N GLN A 73 -4.57 -13.79 -8.62
CA GLN A 73 -4.49 -12.66 -9.54
C GLN A 73 -5.08 -11.38 -8.95
N ALA A 74 -6.25 -11.48 -8.29
CA ALA A 74 -6.85 -10.37 -7.56
C ALA A 74 -5.92 -9.83 -6.47
N SER A 75 -5.34 -10.73 -5.66
CA SER A 75 -4.40 -10.37 -4.59
C SER A 75 -3.14 -9.71 -5.14
N ALA A 76 -2.58 -10.22 -6.24
CA ALA A 76 -1.41 -9.64 -6.89
C ALA A 76 -1.70 -8.23 -7.42
N LEU A 77 -2.90 -7.99 -7.97
CA LEU A 77 -3.32 -6.67 -8.43
C LEU A 77 -3.42 -5.67 -7.28
N VAL A 78 -4.05 -6.04 -6.16
CA VAL A 78 -4.13 -5.18 -4.97
C VAL A 78 -2.72 -4.84 -4.48
N GLN A 79 -1.84 -5.85 -4.36
CA GLN A 79 -0.47 -5.64 -3.93
C GLN A 79 0.31 -4.72 -4.87
N GLN A 80 0.11 -4.85 -6.18
CA GLN A 80 0.76 -4.00 -7.17
C GLN A 80 0.35 -2.53 -7.01
N GLU A 81 -0.96 -2.25 -6.87
CA GLU A 81 -1.46 -0.88 -6.68
C GLU A 81 -0.93 -0.27 -5.37
N VAL A 82 -0.90 -1.06 -4.28
CA VAL A 82 -0.32 -0.62 -3.00
C VAL A 82 1.17 -0.34 -3.11
N ASN A 83 1.94 -1.21 -3.76
CA ASN A 83 3.37 -1.02 -3.96
C ASN A 83 3.65 0.23 -4.79
N GLN A 84 2.89 0.46 -5.85
CA GLN A 84 3.03 1.67 -6.66
C GLN A 84 2.74 2.94 -5.85
N PHE A 85 1.69 2.91 -5.02
CA PHE A 85 1.35 4.01 -4.12
C PHE A 85 2.47 4.29 -3.11
N GLN A 86 2.97 3.25 -2.43
CA GLN A 86 4.05 3.36 -1.45
C GLN A 86 5.36 3.85 -2.07
N ASN A 87 5.73 3.32 -3.24
CA ASN A 87 6.94 3.75 -3.95
C ASN A 87 6.90 5.22 -4.32
N ARG A 88 5.75 5.72 -4.78
CA ARG A 88 5.56 7.14 -5.08
C ARG A 88 5.69 8.01 -3.84
N LEU A 89 5.08 7.59 -2.72
CA LEU A 89 5.19 8.31 -1.46
C LEU A 89 6.65 8.38 -0.97
N ASN A 90 7.34 7.25 -0.97
CA ASN A 90 8.74 7.16 -0.52
C ASN A 90 9.65 8.07 -1.35
N ARG A 91 9.49 8.07 -2.68
CA ARG A 91 10.23 8.98 -3.56
C ARG A 91 9.95 10.44 -3.23
N ASN A 92 8.68 10.82 -3.08
CA ASN A 92 8.30 12.19 -2.76
C ASN A 92 8.81 12.64 -1.37
N MET A 93 8.92 11.72 -0.40
CA MET A 93 9.53 12.01 0.91
C MET A 93 11.04 12.21 0.81
N GLN A 94 11.72 11.43 -0.04
CA GLN A 94 13.15 11.61 -0.32
C GLN A 94 13.41 12.95 -1.02
N GLU A 95 12.58 13.33 -1.99
CA GLU A 95 12.66 14.64 -2.65
C GLU A 95 12.55 15.80 -1.64
N CYS A 96 11.69 15.70 -0.62
CA CYS A 96 11.62 16.71 0.46
C CYS A 96 12.94 16.80 1.26
N GLN A 97 13.59 15.66 1.54
CA GLN A 97 14.87 15.62 2.24
C GLN A 97 16.00 16.23 1.40
N GLU A 98 16.02 15.93 0.10
CA GLU A 98 16.98 16.51 -0.85
C GLU A 98 16.81 18.03 -0.93
N GLN A 99 15.58 18.53 -1.12
CA GLN A 99 15.29 19.96 -1.13
C GLN A 99 15.69 20.68 0.16
N ALA A 100 15.56 20.02 1.31
CA ALA A 100 16.01 20.58 2.58
C ALA A 100 17.55 20.65 2.65
N ARG A 101 18.25 19.62 2.16
CA ARG A 101 19.73 19.60 2.10
C ARG A 101 20.27 20.66 1.16
N ASP A 102 19.66 20.85 0.00
CA ASP A 102 20.09 21.83 -1.01
C ASP A 102 20.01 23.27 -0.51
N ARG A 103 19.16 23.52 0.49
CA ARG A 103 19.03 24.83 1.13
C ARG A 103 20.10 25.10 2.18
N ILE A 104 20.86 24.09 2.62
CA ILE A 104 21.95 24.26 3.58
C ILE A 104 23.13 24.93 2.87
N GLN A 105 23.54 26.11 3.34
CA GLN A 105 24.70 26.85 2.84
C GLN A 105 25.86 26.72 3.83
N PRO A 106 27.13 26.83 3.38
CA PRO A 106 28.28 26.75 4.25
C PRO A 106 28.20 27.73 5.43
N GLY A 107 28.39 27.22 6.65
CA GLY A 107 28.36 28.02 7.88
C GLY A 107 26.98 28.16 8.52
N MET A 108 25.91 27.68 7.88
CA MET A 108 24.58 27.61 8.50
C MET A 108 24.49 26.56 9.60
N GLU A 109 25.39 25.57 9.62
CA GLU A 109 25.37 24.49 10.62
C GLU A 109 25.61 25.01 12.05
N ASN A 110 26.24 26.17 12.17
CA ASN A 110 26.53 26.83 13.44
C ASN A 110 25.44 27.82 13.86
N ASP A 111 24.38 28.00 13.07
CA ASP A 111 23.26 28.90 13.34
C ASP A 111 21.97 28.07 13.61
N PRO A 112 21.60 27.88 14.89
CA PRO A 112 20.43 27.10 15.27
C PRO A 112 19.13 27.63 14.67
N SER A 113 18.99 28.94 14.48
CA SER A 113 17.77 29.54 13.93
C SER A 113 17.61 29.22 12.44
N LYS A 114 18.72 29.23 11.69
CA LYS A 114 18.70 28.86 10.27
C LYS A 114 18.43 27.37 10.10
N MET A 115 19.06 26.52 10.91
CA MET A 115 18.79 25.08 10.89
C MET A 115 17.34 24.76 11.25
N ALA A 116 16.76 25.43 12.25
CA ALA A 116 15.34 25.27 12.59
C ALA A 116 14.39 25.64 11.43
N ALA A 117 14.72 26.67 10.65
CA ALA A 117 13.93 27.05 9.48
C ALA A 117 14.00 25.99 8.35
N ILE A 118 15.17 25.37 8.14
CA ILE A 118 15.33 24.25 7.19
C ILE A 118 14.52 23.04 7.63
N GLU A 119 14.62 22.70 8.92
CA GLU A 119 13.88 21.62 9.56
C GLU A 119 12.36 21.81 9.43
N GLN A 120 11.86 23.02 9.67
CA GLN A 120 10.45 23.34 9.49
C GLN A 120 10.03 23.21 8.01
N SER A 121 10.85 23.68 7.08
CA SER A 121 10.55 23.53 5.66
C SER A 121 10.51 22.07 5.20
N LEU A 122 11.32 21.19 5.79
CA LEU A 122 11.26 19.75 5.53
C LEU A 122 9.91 19.19 5.99
N LEU A 123 9.49 19.51 7.21
CA LEU A 123 8.22 19.07 7.77
C LEU A 123 7.02 19.55 6.94
N ASP A 124 7.03 20.82 6.51
CA ASP A 124 5.97 21.39 5.69
C ASP A 124 5.87 20.66 4.34
N CYS A 125 7.01 20.34 3.72
CA CYS A 125 7.06 19.54 2.51
C CYS A 125 6.48 18.14 2.73
N MET A 126 6.94 17.42 3.76
CA MET A 126 6.48 16.07 4.07
C MET A 126 4.98 16.05 4.38
N SER A 127 4.49 17.01 5.18
CA SER A 127 3.08 17.16 5.52
C SER A 127 2.22 17.38 4.27
N LYS A 128 2.67 18.24 3.35
CA LYS A 128 2.02 18.44 2.06
C LYS A 128 1.99 17.13 1.25
N GLN A 129 3.10 16.41 1.17
CA GLN A 129 3.15 15.14 0.42
C GLN A 129 2.20 14.09 0.99
N VAL A 130 2.11 13.94 2.33
CA VAL A 130 1.16 13.04 2.99
C VAL A 130 -0.27 13.43 2.66
N ASN A 131 -0.63 14.71 2.82
CA ASN A 131 -2.00 15.16 2.57
C ASN A 131 -2.40 14.97 1.10
N GLU A 132 -1.50 15.21 0.15
CA GLU A 132 -1.75 14.94 -1.26
C GLU A 132 -1.88 13.43 -1.55
N HIS A 133 -1.05 12.58 -0.94
CA HIS A 133 -1.17 11.14 -1.11
C HIS A 133 -2.43 10.54 -0.48
N ILE A 134 -2.91 11.07 0.65
CA ILE A 134 -4.18 10.64 1.24
C ILE A 134 -5.33 10.83 0.24
N LYS A 135 -5.33 11.94 -0.51
CA LYS A 135 -6.32 12.17 -1.59
C LYS A 135 -6.22 11.14 -2.72
N LEU A 136 -5.04 10.55 -2.94
CA LEU A 136 -4.81 9.52 -3.97
C LEU A 136 -5.28 8.12 -3.55
N LEU A 137 -5.58 7.89 -2.27
CA LEU A 137 -6.10 6.61 -1.79
C LEU A 137 -7.45 6.26 -2.43
N GLN A 138 -8.35 7.24 -2.59
CA GLN A 138 -9.66 7.00 -3.20
C GLN A 138 -9.56 6.64 -4.70
N PRO A 139 -8.76 7.35 -5.53
CA PRO A 139 -8.45 6.90 -6.89
C PRO A 139 -7.84 5.50 -6.96
N MET A 140 -6.92 5.14 -6.05
CA MET A 140 -6.34 3.80 -5.98
C MET A 140 -7.43 2.76 -5.70
N LYS A 141 -8.28 3.00 -4.70
CA LYS A 141 -9.43 2.16 -4.39
C LYS A 141 -10.35 1.99 -5.60
N ASN A 142 -10.63 3.05 -6.35
CA ASN A 142 -11.48 2.97 -7.54
C ASN A 142 -10.86 2.08 -8.63
N ARG A 143 -9.54 2.17 -8.86
CA ARG A 143 -8.85 1.29 -9.82
C ARG A 143 -8.89 -0.17 -9.39
N ILE A 144 -8.59 -0.43 -8.11
CA ILE A 144 -8.62 -1.78 -7.54
C ILE A 144 -10.03 -2.36 -7.67
N THR A 145 -11.03 -1.67 -7.15
CA THR A 145 -12.42 -2.17 -7.16
C THR A 145 -12.98 -2.33 -8.58
N ALA A 146 -12.60 -1.46 -9.52
CA ALA A 146 -12.97 -1.62 -10.93
C ALA A 146 -12.37 -2.91 -11.53
N ALA A 147 -11.10 -3.21 -11.25
CA ALA A 147 -10.46 -4.44 -11.72
C ALA A 147 -11.02 -5.68 -11.02
N LEU A 148 -11.33 -5.58 -9.73
CA LEU A 148 -11.86 -6.69 -8.93
C LEU A 148 -13.22 -7.20 -9.43
N LYS A 149 -14.01 -6.36 -10.12
CA LYS A 149 -15.27 -6.77 -10.76
C LYS A 149 -15.11 -7.86 -11.82
N ASN A 150 -13.91 -8.03 -12.37
CA ASN A 150 -13.64 -9.01 -13.40
C ASN A 150 -13.28 -10.40 -12.83
N PHE A 151 -13.05 -10.50 -11.52
CA PHE A 151 -12.81 -11.78 -10.86
C PHE A 151 -14.15 -12.35 -10.38
N LYS A 152 -14.44 -13.58 -10.79
CA LYS A 152 -15.60 -14.39 -10.43
C LYS A 152 -15.14 -15.80 -10.05
#